data_AF-M4Q497-F1
#
_entry.id   AF-M4Q497-F1
#
_cell.length_a   1.000
_cell.length_b   1.000
_cell.length_c   1.000
_cell.angle_alpha   90.00
_cell.angle_beta   90.00
_cell.angle_gamma   90.00
#
_symmetry.space_group_name_H-M   'P 1'
#
loop_
_entity.id
_entity.type
_entity.pdbx_description
1 polymer ?
#
loop_
_entity_poly.entity_id
_entity_poly.type
_entity_poly.pdbx_seq_one_letter_code
_entity_poly.pdbx_strand_id
1 'polypeptide(L)'
;DRATAADQVYNAIKAGYRLFDGAEDYGNEQEIGDGVKKAIDEGIVTREEIFLTSKLWNNYHDPKNVETALNKTLKDLKVDYVDLFLIHFPIAFKFVPIEEKYPPGFYCGDGDNFVYEDVPILETWKALEKLVEAGKIRSIGVSNFPGALLLDLVRGATIKPAVLQVEHHPYLQQPKLIEYAQKVGITVTAY
;
A
#
# COMPACT_ATOMS: atom_id res chain seq x y z
N ASP A 1 -9.42 10.29 11.24
CA ASP A 1 -10.66 11.10 11.12
C ASP A 1 -10.76 11.60 9.70
N ARG A 2 -11.83 11.25 8.96
CA ARG A 2 -12.02 11.68 7.57
C ARG A 2 -12.31 13.17 7.48
N ALA A 3 -13.00 13.74 8.48
CA ALA A 3 -13.52 15.10 8.39
C ALA A 3 -12.43 16.17 8.23
N THR A 4 -11.22 15.91 8.73
CA THR A 4 -10.11 16.87 8.72
C THR A 4 -8.91 16.40 7.90
N ALA A 5 -8.97 15.21 7.27
CA ALA A 5 -7.84 14.59 6.58
C ALA A 5 -7.33 15.45 5.41
N ALA A 6 -8.23 15.99 4.58
CA ALA A 6 -7.84 16.84 3.45
C ALA A 6 -7.08 18.10 3.89
N ASP A 7 -7.58 18.78 4.92
CA ASP A 7 -6.94 19.98 5.47
C ASP A 7 -5.60 19.65 6.13
N GLN A 8 -5.49 18.52 6.82
CA GLN A 8 -4.22 18.06 7.40
C GLN A 8 -3.18 17.77 6.32
N VAL A 9 -3.56 17.08 5.25
CA VAL A 9 -2.66 16.77 4.12
C VAL A 9 -2.22 18.06 3.42
N TYR A 10 -3.14 18.95 3.10
CA TYR A 10 -2.82 20.25 2.50
C TYR A 10 -1.84 21.07 3.37
N ASN A 11 -2.08 21.14 4.68
CA ASN A 11 -1.20 21.85 5.61
C ASN A 11 0.16 21.15 5.77
N ALA A 12 0.22 19.82 5.72
CA ALA A 12 1.47 19.07 5.71
C ALA A 12 2.30 19.39 4.46
N ILE A 13 1.68 19.49 3.28
CA ILE A 13 2.36 19.91 2.05
C ILE A 13 2.96 21.32 2.21
N LYS A 14 2.20 22.26 2.79
CA LYS A 14 2.69 23.61 3.11
C LYS A 14 3.83 23.62 4.13
N ALA A 15 3.82 22.67 5.06
CA ALA A 15 4.90 22.47 6.02
C ALA A 15 6.14 21.77 5.43
N GLY A 16 6.09 21.35 4.15
CA GLY A 16 7.22 20.75 3.43
C GLY A 16 7.17 19.23 3.30
N TYR A 17 6.13 18.55 3.81
CA TYR A 17 5.97 17.11 3.59
C TYR A 17 5.70 16.83 2.11
N ARG A 18 6.33 15.76 1.62
CA ARG A 18 6.18 15.30 0.23
C ARG A 18 5.78 13.84 0.11
N LEU A 19 5.99 13.04 1.16
CA LEU A 19 5.56 11.64 1.21
C LEU A 19 4.32 11.51 2.08
N PHE A 20 3.30 10.82 1.56
CA PHE A 20 2.09 10.46 2.30
C PHE A 20 1.92 8.95 2.27
N ASP A 21 1.93 8.34 3.46
CA ASP A 21 1.69 6.93 3.67
C ASP A 21 0.21 6.68 3.94
N GLY A 22 -0.52 6.25 2.90
CA GLY A 22 -1.92 5.85 2.94
C GLY A 22 -2.08 4.33 2.86
N ALA A 23 -3.33 3.87 2.85
CA ALA A 23 -3.72 2.49 2.58
C ALA A 23 -5.22 2.44 2.28
N GLU A 24 -5.65 1.42 1.53
CA GLU A 24 -7.08 1.16 1.29
C GLU A 24 -7.85 1.04 2.62
N ASP A 25 -7.32 0.30 3.59
CA ASP A 25 -7.95 0.04 4.89
C ASP A 25 -8.14 1.29 5.76
N TYR A 26 -7.34 2.34 5.55
CA TYR A 26 -7.48 3.58 6.32
C TYR A 26 -8.76 4.33 5.96
N GLY A 27 -9.34 4.02 4.79
CA GLY A 27 -10.63 4.51 4.35
C GLY A 27 -10.68 6.02 4.21
N ASN A 28 -9.55 6.68 3.97
CA ASN A 28 -9.43 8.13 3.86
C ASN A 28 -8.63 8.57 2.61
N GLU A 29 -8.45 7.67 1.63
CA GLU A 29 -7.72 7.97 0.40
C GLU A 29 -8.38 9.09 -0.41
N GLN A 30 -9.71 9.20 -0.36
CA GLN A 30 -10.43 10.27 -1.03
C GLN A 30 -10.02 11.64 -0.48
N GLU A 31 -9.99 11.77 0.84
CA GLU A 31 -9.62 13.01 1.51
C GLU A 31 -8.13 13.32 1.38
N ILE A 32 -7.26 12.30 1.33
CA ILE A 32 -5.85 12.48 0.99
C ILE A 32 -5.73 13.05 -0.44
N GLY A 33 -6.45 12.47 -1.39
CA GLY A 33 -6.53 12.97 -2.77
C GLY A 33 -7.02 14.41 -2.86
N ASP A 34 -8.02 14.79 -2.05
CA ASP A 34 -8.50 16.17 -1.94
C ASP A 34 -7.43 17.15 -1.46
N GLY A 35 -6.70 16.80 -0.39
CA GLY A 35 -5.62 17.63 0.14
C GLY A 35 -4.46 17.83 -0.84
N VAL A 36 -4.06 16.74 -1.52
CA VAL A 36 -3.01 16.78 -2.56
C VAL A 36 -3.47 17.59 -3.76
N LYS A 37 -4.67 17.32 -4.29
CA LYS A 37 -5.22 18.03 -5.45
C LYS A 37 -5.30 19.52 -5.18
N LYS A 38 -5.77 19.93 -4.00
CA LYS A 38 -5.83 21.35 -3.62
C LYS A 38 -4.46 22.02 -3.66
N ALA A 39 -3.43 21.36 -3.13
CA ALA A 39 -2.07 21.91 -3.17
C ALA A 39 -1.50 22.03 -4.60
N ILE A 40 -1.85 21.08 -5.48
CA ILE A 40 -1.50 21.13 -6.91
C ILE A 40 -2.25 22.26 -7.62
N ASP A 41 -3.57 22.37 -7.41
CA ASP A 41 -4.42 23.41 -8.03
C ASP A 41 -3.95 24.83 -7.62
N GLU A 42 -3.46 25.00 -6.40
CA GLU A 42 -2.89 26.26 -5.90
C GLU A 42 -1.42 26.49 -6.33
N GLY A 43 -0.81 25.55 -7.05
CA GLY A 43 0.57 25.66 -7.53
C GLY A 43 1.65 25.57 -6.45
N ILE A 44 1.32 24.98 -5.29
CA ILE A 44 2.26 24.80 -4.17
C ILE A 44 3.27 23.67 -4.49
N VAL A 45 2.82 22.66 -5.21
CA VAL A 45 3.60 21.49 -5.64
C VAL A 45 3.08 20.98 -7.00
N THR A 46 3.89 20.20 -7.72
CA THR A 46 3.42 19.36 -8.84
C THR A 46 3.14 17.93 -8.37
N ARG A 47 2.48 17.12 -9.22
CA ARG A 47 2.20 15.71 -8.89
C ARG A 47 3.50 14.94 -8.66
N GLU A 48 4.53 15.20 -9.44
CA GLU A 48 5.83 14.51 -9.40
C GLU A 48 6.66 14.86 -8.16
N GLU A 49 6.35 15.97 -7.48
CA GLU A 49 6.97 16.32 -6.21
C GLU A 49 6.35 15.59 -5.02
N ILE A 50 5.20 14.94 -5.20
CA ILE A 50 4.49 14.20 -4.16
C ILE A 50 4.72 12.70 -4.33
N PHE A 51 5.08 12.03 -3.25
CA PHE A 51 5.23 10.58 -3.16
C PHE A 51 4.02 9.98 -2.43
N LEU A 52 3.11 9.34 -3.16
CA LEU A 52 1.94 8.66 -2.60
C LEU A 52 2.22 7.17 -2.44
N THR A 53 2.18 6.71 -1.19
CA THR A 53 2.19 5.29 -0.85
C THR A 53 0.77 4.83 -0.54
N SER A 54 0.36 3.69 -1.08
CA SER A 54 -0.85 2.98 -0.66
C SER A 54 -0.58 1.48 -0.50
N LYS A 55 -1.56 0.73 -0.03
CA LYS A 55 -1.41 -0.67 0.36
C LYS A 55 -2.64 -1.48 -0.04
N LEU A 56 -2.38 -2.58 -0.76
CA LEU A 56 -3.36 -3.61 -1.11
C LEU A 56 -3.84 -4.32 0.15
N TRP A 57 -5.13 -4.23 0.44
CA TRP A 57 -5.74 -4.89 1.58
C TRP A 57 -5.95 -6.39 1.36
N ASN A 58 -6.10 -7.09 2.49
CA ASN A 58 -6.09 -8.55 2.58
C ASN A 58 -7.13 -9.25 1.68
N ASN A 59 -8.30 -8.61 1.46
CA ASN A 59 -9.39 -9.17 0.64
C ASN A 59 -9.09 -9.17 -0.87
N TYR A 60 -7.96 -8.60 -1.30
CA TYR A 60 -7.66 -8.35 -2.71
C TYR A 60 -6.40 -9.06 -3.20
N HIS A 61 -5.95 -10.11 -2.49
CA HIS A 61 -4.75 -10.86 -2.83
C HIS A 61 -4.87 -11.72 -4.10
N ASP A 62 -6.06 -12.25 -4.42
CA ASP A 62 -6.27 -12.99 -5.67
C ASP A 62 -5.89 -12.10 -6.86
N PRO A 63 -4.98 -12.55 -7.76
CA PRO A 63 -4.50 -11.76 -8.90
C PRO A 63 -5.58 -11.07 -9.72
N LYS A 64 -6.78 -11.65 -9.83
CA LYS A 64 -7.90 -11.04 -10.58
C LYS A 64 -8.49 -9.80 -9.91
N ASN A 65 -8.23 -9.62 -8.61
CA ASN A 65 -8.77 -8.54 -7.78
C ASN A 65 -7.74 -7.42 -7.52
N VAL A 66 -6.44 -7.69 -7.70
CA VAL A 66 -5.36 -6.73 -7.41
C VAL A 66 -5.52 -5.42 -8.21
N GLU A 67 -5.78 -5.51 -9.51
CA GLU A 67 -5.97 -4.31 -10.33
C GLU A 67 -7.27 -3.58 -9.99
N THR A 68 -8.32 -4.30 -9.62
CA THR A 68 -9.60 -3.73 -9.15
C THR A 68 -9.39 -2.86 -7.92
N ALA A 69 -8.62 -3.35 -6.94
CA ALA A 69 -8.28 -2.63 -5.72
C ALA A 69 -7.40 -1.41 -6.01
N LEU A 70 -6.33 -1.56 -6.81
CA LEU A 70 -5.50 -0.44 -7.22
C LEU A 70 -6.30 0.66 -7.95
N ASN A 71 -7.21 0.28 -8.86
CA ASN A 71 -8.04 1.26 -9.57
C ASN A 71 -8.95 2.04 -8.61
N LYS A 72 -9.39 1.44 -7.49
CA LYS A 72 -10.14 2.14 -6.45
C LYS A 72 -9.26 3.16 -5.75
N THR A 73 -8.05 2.78 -5.34
CA THR A 73 -7.05 3.70 -4.76
C THR A 73 -6.74 4.87 -5.69
N LEU A 74 -6.45 4.61 -6.97
CA LEU A 74 -6.14 5.65 -7.96
C LEU A 74 -7.31 6.62 -8.14
N LYS A 75 -8.54 6.11 -8.18
CA LYS A 75 -9.75 6.92 -8.27
C LYS A 75 -9.94 7.81 -7.04
N ASP A 76 -9.74 7.26 -5.85
CA ASP A 76 -9.91 7.99 -4.60
C ASP A 76 -8.84 9.07 -4.44
N LEU A 77 -7.57 8.72 -4.70
CA LEU A 77 -6.45 9.66 -4.67
C LEU A 77 -6.45 10.66 -5.83
N LYS A 78 -7.24 10.43 -6.88
CA LYS A 78 -7.38 11.29 -8.07
C LYS A 78 -6.08 11.42 -8.85
N VAL A 79 -5.38 10.31 -9.04
CA VAL A 79 -4.08 10.22 -9.72
C VAL A 79 -4.05 9.07 -10.71
N ASP A 80 -3.19 9.16 -11.71
CA ASP A 80 -3.00 8.09 -12.70
C ASP A 80 -2.05 6.99 -12.23
N TYR A 81 -1.23 7.28 -11.21
CA TYR A 81 -0.30 6.33 -10.60
C TYR A 81 -0.07 6.61 -9.11
N VAL A 82 0.32 5.59 -8.37
CA VAL A 82 0.94 5.70 -7.03
C VAL A 82 2.45 5.46 -7.11
N ASP A 83 3.19 6.13 -6.21
CA ASP A 83 4.64 6.05 -6.18
C ASP A 83 5.12 4.73 -5.55
N LEU A 84 4.38 4.26 -4.54
CA LEU A 84 4.61 2.98 -3.88
C LEU A 84 3.29 2.26 -3.61
N PHE A 85 3.22 0.98 -3.97
CA PHE A 85 2.09 0.13 -3.60
C PHE A 85 2.59 -1.12 -2.87
N LEU A 86 2.08 -1.35 -1.66
CA LEU A 86 2.53 -2.42 -0.78
C LEU A 86 1.49 -3.53 -0.69
N ILE A 87 1.92 -4.80 -0.61
CA ILE A 87 1.09 -5.81 0.03
C ILE A 87 0.99 -5.44 1.52
N HIS A 88 -0.20 -5.11 2.04
CA HIS A 88 -0.34 -4.59 3.40
C HIS A 88 0.00 -5.65 4.46
N PHE A 89 -0.48 -6.88 4.29
CA PHE A 89 -0.11 -8.01 5.14
C PHE A 89 0.09 -9.27 4.31
N PRO A 90 0.89 -10.24 4.79
CA PRO A 90 0.97 -11.56 4.19
C PRO A 90 -0.28 -12.42 4.53
N ILE A 91 -1.49 -11.89 4.33
CA ILE A 91 -2.77 -12.50 4.71
C ILE A 91 -3.78 -12.31 3.57
N ALA A 92 -4.34 -13.42 3.07
CA ALA A 92 -5.37 -13.39 2.04
C ALA A 92 -6.75 -13.66 2.67
N PHE A 93 -7.51 -12.60 2.94
CA PHE A 93 -8.92 -12.74 3.31
C PHE A 93 -9.77 -13.05 2.07
N LYS A 94 -10.93 -13.66 2.30
CA LYS A 94 -11.95 -13.86 1.27
C LYS A 94 -12.32 -12.55 0.60
N PHE A 95 -12.34 -12.56 -0.73
CA PHE A 95 -12.75 -11.41 -1.50
C PHE A 95 -14.15 -10.92 -1.10
N VAL A 96 -14.26 -9.60 -0.95
CA VAL A 96 -15.51 -8.87 -0.74
C VAL A 96 -15.60 -7.80 -1.84
N PRO A 97 -16.68 -7.77 -2.63
CA PRO A 97 -16.90 -6.70 -3.62
C PRO A 97 -16.85 -5.31 -2.98
N ILE A 98 -16.25 -4.34 -3.68
CA ILE A 98 -16.08 -2.96 -3.16
C ILE A 98 -17.44 -2.31 -2.88
N GLU A 99 -18.44 -2.60 -3.72
CA GLU A 99 -19.82 -2.15 -3.58
C GLU A 99 -20.57 -2.78 -2.39
N GLU A 100 -20.10 -3.93 -1.88
CA GLU A 100 -20.67 -4.55 -0.68
C GLU A 100 -20.14 -3.86 0.58
N LYS A 101 -18.82 -3.66 0.68
CA LYS A 101 -18.21 -2.96 1.81
C LYS A 101 -16.80 -2.44 1.46
N TYR A 102 -16.57 -1.13 1.67
CA TYR A 102 -15.25 -0.53 1.46
C TYR A 102 -14.93 0.60 2.46
N PRO A 103 -13.75 0.57 3.13
CA PRO A 103 -12.86 -0.59 3.22
C PRO A 103 -13.55 -1.76 3.95
N PRO A 104 -13.24 -3.02 3.62
CA PRO A 104 -13.89 -4.17 4.25
C PRO A 104 -13.44 -4.35 5.72
N GLY A 105 -12.24 -3.88 6.07
CA GLY A 105 -11.62 -4.17 7.36
C GLY A 105 -11.46 -5.68 7.55
N PHE A 106 -11.95 -6.20 8.68
CA PHE A 106 -11.91 -7.64 8.98
C PHE A 106 -13.08 -8.45 8.38
N TYR A 107 -14.01 -7.81 7.68
CA TYR A 107 -15.16 -8.50 7.12
C TYR A 107 -14.76 -9.39 5.93
N CYS A 108 -15.17 -10.65 5.99
CA CYS A 108 -14.83 -11.68 5.00
C CYS A 108 -16.07 -12.28 4.30
N GLY A 109 -17.22 -11.60 4.35
CA GLY A 109 -18.47 -12.05 3.70
C GLY A 109 -19.33 -13.02 4.51
N ASP A 110 -19.02 -13.25 5.79
CA ASP A 110 -19.74 -14.19 6.67
C ASP A 110 -19.84 -13.67 8.12
N GLY A 111 -20.57 -12.56 8.31
CA GLY A 111 -20.71 -11.92 9.63
C GLY A 111 -19.35 -11.52 10.22
N ASP A 112 -19.09 -11.96 11.45
CA ASP A 112 -17.83 -11.69 12.16
C ASP A 112 -16.76 -12.79 11.93
N ASN A 113 -17.06 -13.81 11.11
CA ASN A 113 -16.11 -14.89 10.84
C ASN A 113 -14.99 -14.44 9.89
N PHE A 114 -13.76 -14.82 10.23
CA PHE A 114 -12.64 -14.72 9.30
C PHE A 114 -12.68 -15.86 8.29
N VAL A 115 -12.61 -15.52 7.01
CA VAL A 115 -12.55 -16.48 5.90
C VAL A 115 -11.36 -16.11 5.01
N TYR A 116 -10.62 -17.11 4.55
CA TYR A 116 -9.37 -16.92 3.82
C TYR A 116 -9.43 -17.52 2.42
N GLU A 117 -8.52 -17.09 1.55
CA GLU A 117 -8.30 -17.67 0.23
C GLU A 117 -6.93 -18.33 0.13
N ASP A 118 -6.85 -19.43 -0.61
CA ASP A 118 -5.59 -20.12 -0.90
C ASP A 118 -4.83 -19.41 -2.03
N VAL A 119 -4.32 -18.21 -1.73
CA VAL A 119 -3.54 -17.40 -2.66
C VAL A 119 -2.10 -17.27 -2.17
N PRO A 120 -1.13 -17.96 -2.79
CA PRO A 120 0.28 -17.76 -2.47
C PRO A 120 0.70 -16.32 -2.75
N ILE A 121 1.54 -15.76 -1.87
CA ILE A 121 2.04 -14.38 -1.99
C ILE A 121 2.66 -14.08 -3.36
N LEU A 122 3.38 -15.05 -3.94
CA LEU A 122 4.02 -14.85 -5.24
C LEU A 122 3.01 -14.61 -6.38
N GLU A 123 1.79 -15.13 -6.28
CA GLU A 123 0.75 -14.89 -7.27
C GLU A 123 0.23 -13.45 -7.17
N THR A 124 -0.02 -12.96 -5.94
CA THR A 124 -0.32 -11.54 -5.70
C THR A 124 0.83 -10.64 -6.19
N TRP A 125 2.08 -11.03 -5.92
CA TRP A 125 3.26 -10.28 -6.34
C TRP A 125 3.37 -10.14 -7.85
N LYS A 126 3.20 -11.22 -8.61
CA LYS A 126 3.22 -11.18 -10.08
C LYS A 126 2.12 -10.30 -10.66
N ALA A 127 0.97 -10.21 -9.99
CA ALA A 127 -0.08 -9.26 -10.40
C ALA A 127 0.38 -7.80 -10.20
N LEU A 128 1.06 -7.51 -9.09
CA LEU A 128 1.66 -6.19 -8.85
C LEU A 128 2.76 -5.85 -9.87
N GLU A 129 3.62 -6.82 -10.24
CA GLU A 129 4.65 -6.62 -11.26
C GLU A 129 4.07 -6.16 -12.60
N LYS A 130 2.96 -6.76 -13.04
CA LYS A 130 2.24 -6.35 -14.26
C LYS A 130 1.70 -4.93 -14.17
N LEU A 131 1.30 -4.48 -12.97
CA LEU A 131 0.79 -3.12 -12.75
C LEU A 131 1.89 -2.06 -12.71
N VAL A 132 3.13 -2.47 -12.40
CA VAL A 132 4.32 -1.64 -12.63
C VAL A 132 4.58 -1.49 -14.13
N GLU A 133 4.55 -2.59 -14.89
CA GLU A 133 4.72 -2.56 -16.35
C GLU A 133 3.65 -1.71 -17.04
N ALA A 134 2.41 -1.74 -16.53
CA ALA A 134 1.30 -0.90 -17.00
C ALA A 134 1.43 0.59 -16.61
N GLY A 135 2.43 0.97 -15.81
CA GLY A 135 2.69 2.35 -15.40
C GLY A 135 1.77 2.90 -14.31
N LYS A 136 0.91 2.06 -13.72
CA LYS A 136 -0.01 2.46 -12.63
C LYS A 136 0.66 2.50 -11.26
N ILE A 137 1.79 1.83 -11.12
CA ILE A 137 2.62 1.82 -9.91
C ILE A 137 4.06 2.12 -10.30
N ARG A 138 4.76 3.00 -9.58
CA ARG A 138 6.20 3.24 -9.81
C ARG A 138 7.09 2.21 -9.12
N SER A 139 6.81 1.91 -7.86
CA SER A 139 7.52 0.92 -7.05
C SER A 139 6.56 0.02 -6.29
N ILE A 140 6.91 -1.24 -6.11
CA ILE A 140 6.13 -2.20 -5.31
C ILE A 140 6.94 -2.70 -4.12
N GLY A 141 6.26 -2.99 -3.02
CA GLY A 141 6.90 -3.45 -1.79
C GLY A 141 5.98 -4.31 -0.94
N VAL A 142 6.43 -4.64 0.26
CA VAL A 142 5.67 -5.45 1.22
C VAL A 142 5.66 -4.77 2.59
N SER A 143 4.57 -4.98 3.32
CA SER A 143 4.44 -4.57 4.71
C SER A 143 4.15 -5.81 5.58
N ASN A 144 4.62 -5.80 6.84
CA ASN A 144 4.40 -6.88 7.80
C ASN A 144 5.01 -8.25 7.44
N PHE A 145 6.06 -8.28 6.61
CA PHE A 145 6.70 -9.54 6.21
C PHE A 145 7.82 -9.95 7.18
N PRO A 146 7.80 -11.18 7.73
CA PRO A 146 8.95 -11.72 8.44
C PRO A 146 10.07 -12.10 7.46
N GLY A 147 11.30 -12.19 7.98
CA GLY A 147 12.49 -12.41 7.14
C GLY A 147 12.45 -13.66 6.27
N ALA A 148 11.84 -14.75 6.75
CA ALA A 148 11.68 -15.98 5.97
C ALA A 148 10.79 -15.80 4.74
N LEU A 149 9.69 -15.07 4.89
CA LEU A 149 8.75 -14.82 3.80
C LEU A 149 9.32 -13.82 2.79
N LEU A 150 10.03 -12.79 3.28
CA LEU A 150 10.75 -11.86 2.43
C LEU A 150 11.84 -12.57 1.62
N LEU A 151 12.59 -13.48 2.24
CA LEU A 151 13.59 -14.30 1.55
C LEU A 151 12.98 -15.14 0.44
N ASP A 152 11.83 -15.77 0.69
CA ASP A 152 11.17 -16.60 -0.32
C ASP A 152 10.62 -15.75 -1.48
N LEU A 153 9.98 -14.63 -1.18
CA LEU A 153 9.50 -13.69 -2.18
C LEU A 153 10.63 -13.19 -3.10
N VAL A 154 11.78 -12.81 -2.52
CA VAL A 154 12.94 -12.33 -3.29
C VAL A 154 13.47 -13.37 -4.28
N ARG A 155 13.25 -14.67 -4.05
CA ARG A 155 13.65 -15.73 -4.98
C ARG A 155 12.72 -15.82 -6.19
N GLY A 156 11.43 -15.56 -6.00
CA GLY A 156 10.41 -15.67 -7.04
C GLY A 156 10.14 -14.37 -7.81
N ALA A 157 10.52 -13.22 -7.23
CA ALA A 157 10.24 -11.90 -7.79
C ALA A 157 11.15 -11.57 -8.98
N THR A 158 10.53 -11.06 -10.06
CA THR A 158 11.23 -10.43 -11.19
C THR A 158 11.61 -9.00 -10.83
N ILE A 159 10.64 -8.22 -10.32
CA ILE A 159 10.84 -6.91 -9.72
C ILE A 159 10.97 -7.13 -8.22
N LYS A 160 12.18 -6.94 -7.67
CA LYS A 160 12.40 -7.10 -6.23
C LYS A 160 11.57 -6.08 -5.43
N PRO A 161 11.07 -6.45 -4.23
CA PRO A 161 10.41 -5.47 -3.37
C PRO A 161 11.32 -4.30 -3.08
N ALA A 162 10.90 -3.08 -3.41
CA ALA A 162 11.69 -1.88 -3.18
C ALA A 162 11.70 -1.49 -1.68
N VAL A 163 10.61 -1.79 -0.98
CA VAL A 163 10.37 -1.42 0.41
C VAL A 163 9.88 -2.61 1.22
N LEU A 164 10.39 -2.71 2.45
CA LEU A 164 9.82 -3.46 3.57
C LEU A 164 9.32 -2.45 4.60
N GLN A 165 8.02 -2.40 4.85
CA GLN A 165 7.44 -1.57 5.89
C GLN A 165 7.04 -2.42 7.12
N VAL A 166 7.55 -2.11 8.31
CA VAL A 166 7.38 -2.95 9.51
C VAL A 166 7.33 -2.14 10.80
N GLU A 167 6.68 -2.71 11.82
CA GLU A 167 6.69 -2.17 13.19
C GLU A 167 8.14 -2.11 13.69
N HIS A 168 8.58 -0.90 14.00
CA HIS A 168 9.96 -0.68 14.36
C HIS A 168 10.14 0.53 15.28
N HIS A 169 10.53 0.24 16.51
CA HIS A 169 10.80 1.22 17.57
C HIS A 169 11.76 0.61 18.60
N PRO A 170 12.24 1.37 19.61
CA PRO A 170 13.25 0.86 20.56
C PRO A 170 12.89 -0.44 21.30
N TYR A 171 11.60 -0.75 21.48
CA TYR A 171 11.14 -2.02 22.06
C TYR A 171 11.03 -3.20 21.08
N LEU A 172 10.95 -2.94 19.77
CA LEU A 172 10.84 -3.95 18.71
C LEU A 172 11.80 -3.62 17.56
N GLN A 173 13.09 -3.80 17.82
CA GLN A 173 14.13 -3.36 16.88
C GLN A 173 14.36 -4.33 15.72
N GLN A 174 14.10 -5.63 15.91
CA GLN A 174 14.27 -6.68 14.89
C GLN A 174 15.59 -6.57 14.07
N PRO A 175 16.77 -6.40 14.70
CA PRO A 175 17.98 -5.95 13.99
C PRO A 175 18.41 -6.88 12.84
N LYS A 176 18.18 -8.19 12.99
CA LYS A 176 18.48 -9.19 11.94
C LYS A 176 17.59 -9.06 10.71
N LEU A 177 16.32 -8.65 10.88
CA LEU A 177 15.41 -8.40 9.77
C LEU A 177 15.87 -7.16 8.99
N ILE A 178 16.21 -6.09 9.71
CA ILE A 178 16.69 -4.84 9.13
C ILE A 178 18.00 -5.06 8.36
N GLU A 179 18.97 -5.75 8.98
CA GLU A 179 20.24 -6.09 8.35
C GLU A 179 20.03 -6.89 7.06
N TYR A 180 19.17 -7.91 7.11
CA TYR A 180 18.88 -8.73 5.93
C TYR A 180 18.26 -7.91 4.80
N ALA A 181 17.20 -7.15 5.07
CA ALA A 181 16.50 -6.34 4.06
C ALA A 181 17.45 -5.34 3.40
N GLN A 182 18.21 -4.58 4.19
CA GLN A 182 19.18 -3.61 3.69
C GLN A 182 20.28 -4.27 2.87
N LYS A 183 20.80 -5.43 3.31
CA LYS A 183 21.84 -6.18 2.60
C LYS A 183 21.39 -6.65 1.22
N VAL A 184 20.11 -6.96 1.04
CA VAL A 184 19.56 -7.36 -0.28
C VAL A 184 19.02 -6.18 -1.10
N GLY A 185 19.26 -4.95 -0.65
CA GLY A 185 18.92 -3.72 -1.37
C GLY A 185 17.46 -3.27 -1.19
N ILE A 186 16.81 -3.69 -0.12
CA ILE A 186 15.42 -3.33 0.19
C ILE A 186 15.42 -2.23 1.24
N THR A 187 14.76 -1.10 0.92
CA THR A 187 14.61 0.03 1.85
C THR A 187 13.65 -0.36 2.97
N VAL A 188 13.91 0.09 4.19
CA VAL A 188 13.00 -0.13 5.33
C VAL A 188 12.26 1.16 5.66
N THR A 189 10.94 1.06 5.80
CA THR A 189 10.09 2.11 6.39
C THR A 189 9.58 1.61 7.75
N ALA A 190 9.87 2.35 8.80
CA ALA A 190 9.35 2.06 10.15
C ALA A 190 7.93 2.61 10.29
N TYR A 191 7.07 1.88 11.00
CA TYR A 191 5.85 2.42 11.61
C TYR A 191 5.79 2.11 13.12
#